data_AF-A0A947TM26-F1
#
_entry.id   AF-A0A947TM26-F1
#
_cell.length_a   1.000
_cell.length_b   1.000
_cell.length_c   1.000
_cell.angle_alpha   90.00
_cell.angle_beta   90.00
_cell.angle_gamma   90.00
#
_symmetry.space_group_name_H-M   'P 1'
#
loop_
_entity.id
_entity.type
_entity.pdbx_description
1 polymer ?
#
loop_
_entity_poly.entity_id
_entity_poly.type
_entity_poly.pdbx_seq_one_letter_code
_entity_poly.pdbx_strand_id
1 'polypeptide(L)'
;MPKLIGYMVTWTTYGTWLQGDERGYVKDGEILPGNDKLKSANQNQQKFQTVKLNPKQKQIVQNAMLQEAQKINQKIFAIAVCQIIFT
;
A
#
# COMPACT_ATOMS: atom_id res chain seq x y z
N MET A 1 -21.62 14.89 -23.65
CA MET A 1 -20.34 14.47 -23.04
C MET A 1 -20.60 14.14 -21.58
N PRO A 2 -20.17 12.97 -21.05
CA PRO A 2 -20.35 12.68 -19.63
C PRO A 2 -19.52 13.66 -18.79
N LYS A 3 -20.15 14.25 -17.77
CA LYS A 3 -19.47 15.10 -16.79
C LYS A 3 -18.71 14.18 -15.83
N LEU A 4 -17.39 14.32 -15.76
CA LEU A 4 -16.57 13.63 -14.78
C LEU A 4 -16.95 14.12 -13.37
N ILE A 5 -17.41 13.20 -12.51
CA ILE A 5 -17.90 13.51 -11.15
C ILE A 5 -16.89 13.18 -10.04
N GLY A 6 -15.79 12.50 -10.37
CA GLY A 6 -14.73 12.16 -9.42
C GLY A 6 -13.77 11.09 -9.96
N TYR A 7 -12.65 10.93 -9.27
CA TYR A 7 -11.67 9.86 -9.53
C TYR A 7 -11.58 8.97 -8.29
N MET A 8 -11.58 7.65 -8.49
CA MET A 8 -11.14 6.71 -7.47
C MET A 8 -9.68 6.41 -7.73
N VAL A 9 -8.81 6.76 -6.78
CA VAL A 9 -7.40 6.43 -6.88
C VAL A 9 -7.01 5.50 -5.75
N THR A 10 -6.52 4.32 -6.12
CA THR A 10 -5.96 3.34 -5.19
C THR A 10 -4.47 3.26 -5.42
N TRP A 11 -3.71 3.67 -4.42
CA TRP A 11 -2.27 3.48 -4.39
C TRP A 11 -1.98 2.45 -3.31
N THR A 12 -1.46 1.30 -3.72
CA THR A 12 -0.70 0.47 -2.81
C THR A 12 0.57 1.23 -2.49
N THR A 13 0.60 1.93 -1.36
CA THR A 13 1.88 2.36 -0.79
C THR A 13 2.67 1.08 -0.61
N TYR A 14 3.73 0.90 -1.40
CA TYR A 14 4.52 -0.33 -1.45
C TYR A 14 5.09 -0.64 -0.06
N GLY A 15 4.32 -1.33 0.77
CA GLY A 15 4.89 -2.41 1.56
C GLY A 15 5.30 -3.44 0.52
N THR A 16 6.60 -3.52 0.28
CA THR A 16 7.23 -4.35 -0.75
C THR A 16 6.44 -5.64 -0.90
N TRP A 17 5.82 -5.83 -2.07
CA TRP A 17 5.25 -7.12 -2.43
C TRP A 17 6.44 -8.07 -2.54
N LEU A 18 6.80 -8.68 -1.41
CA LEU A 18 7.99 -9.50 -1.30
C LEU A 18 7.80 -10.70 -2.22
N GLN A 19 8.86 -11.07 -2.93
CA GLN A 19 8.80 -12.31 -3.68
C GLN A 19 8.57 -13.46 -2.69
N GLY A 20 7.71 -14.40 -3.09
CA GLY A 20 7.28 -15.51 -2.25
C GLY A 20 6.07 -15.24 -1.36
N ASP A 21 5.45 -14.05 -1.41
CA ASP A 21 4.18 -13.77 -0.72
C ASP A 21 3.09 -14.80 -1.09
N GLU A 22 2.30 -15.23 -0.10
CA GLU A 22 1.27 -16.28 -0.26
C GLU A 22 0.19 -15.94 -1.29
N ARG A 23 -0.02 -14.64 -1.56
CA ARG A 23 -0.95 -14.13 -2.58
C ARG A 23 -0.41 -14.28 -4.00
N GLY A 24 0.78 -14.86 -4.16
CA GLY A 24 1.58 -14.80 -5.37
C GLY A 24 2.46 -13.55 -5.39
N TYR A 25 3.34 -13.42 -6.37
CA TYR A 25 4.23 -12.28 -6.53
C TYR A 25 4.60 -12.09 -8.01
N VAL A 26 4.97 -10.87 -8.40
CA VAL A 26 5.39 -10.59 -9.78
C VAL A 26 6.91 -10.72 -9.92
N LYS A 27 7.34 -11.46 -10.93
CA LYS A 27 8.75 -11.52 -11.34
C LYS A 27 8.82 -11.59 -12.86
N ASP A 28 9.63 -10.72 -13.45
CA ASP A 28 9.86 -10.66 -14.91
C ASP A 28 8.55 -10.54 -15.73
N GLY A 29 7.56 -9.82 -15.19
CA GLY A 29 6.25 -9.62 -15.84
C GLY A 29 5.24 -10.76 -15.61
N GLU A 30 5.64 -11.84 -14.94
CA GLU A 30 4.77 -12.98 -14.66
C GLU A 30 4.30 -13.00 -13.20
N ILE A 31 3.06 -13.43 -12.98
CA ILE A 31 2.51 -13.66 -11.64
C ILE A 31 2.84 -15.11 -11.25
N LEU A 32 3.70 -15.26 -10.25
CA LEU A 32 4.11 -16.54 -9.68
C LEU A 32 3.34 -16.83 -8.39
N PRO A 33 3.12 -18.10 -8.02
CA PRO A 33 2.48 -18.47 -6.76
C PRO A 33 3.39 -18.18 -5.56
N GLY A 34 2.82 -18.20 -4.35
CA GLY A 34 3.60 -18.00 -3.13
C GLY A 34 4.73 -19.02 -2.94
N ASN A 35 5.78 -18.59 -2.24
CA ASN A 35 6.97 -19.39 -1.97
C ASN A 35 7.59 -18.98 -0.62
N ASP A 36 7.30 -19.77 0.42
CA ASP A 36 7.72 -19.46 1.79
C ASP A 36 9.24 -19.34 1.95
N LYS A 37 10.02 -20.19 1.26
CA LYS A 37 11.50 -20.11 1.33
C LYS A 37 12.01 -18.78 0.79
N LEU A 38 11.42 -18.31 -0.31
CA LEU A 38 11.77 -17.03 -0.91
C LEU A 38 11.30 -15.85 -0.05
N LYS A 39 10.11 -15.94 0.53
CA LYS A 39 9.59 -14.96 1.49
C LYS A 39 10.53 -14.81 2.69
N SER A 40 10.92 -15.92 3.31
CA SER A 40 11.86 -15.92 4.45
C SER A 40 13.24 -15.40 4.06
N ALA A 41 13.77 -15.80 2.90
CA ALA A 41 15.04 -15.29 2.40
C ALA A 41 15.00 -13.76 2.20
N ASN A 42 13.92 -13.25 1.62
CA ASN A 42 13.72 -11.81 1.44
C ASN A 42 13.57 -11.07 2.77
N GLN A 43 12.84 -11.63 3.73
CA GLN A 43 12.72 -11.07 5.08
C GLN A 43 14.07 -10.98 5.79
N ASN A 44 14.90 -12.02 5.67
CA ASN A 44 16.25 -12.04 6.25
C ASN A 44 17.22 -11.04 5.58
N GLN A 45 16.95 -10.67 4.33
CA GLN A 45 17.73 -9.66 3.60
C GLN A 45 17.22 -8.22 3.81
N GLN A 46 16.13 -8.02 4.53
CA GLN A 46 15.63 -6.68 4.84
C GLN A 46 16.66 -5.92 5.67
N LYS A 47 17.09 -4.76 5.17
CA LYS A 47 18.05 -3.88 5.87
C LYS A 47 17.47 -3.24 7.12
N PHE A 48 16.15 -3.06 7.15
CA PHE A 48 15.43 -2.40 8.23
C PHE A 48 14.21 -3.22 8.63
N GLN A 49 13.74 -3.00 9.85
CA GLN A 49 12.51 -3.63 10.32
C GLN A 49 11.33 -3.22 9.45
N THR A 50 10.45 -4.19 9.17
CA THR A 50 9.18 -3.92 8.51
C THR A 50 8.35 -2.95 9.35
N VAL A 51 7.93 -1.84 8.73
CA VAL A 51 7.09 -0.84 9.38
C VAL A 51 5.63 -1.24 9.22
N LYS A 52 4.92 -1.40 10.35
CA LYS A 52 3.47 -1.51 10.40
C LYS A 52 2.90 -0.25 11.06
N LEU A 53 1.91 0.37 10.42
CA LEU A 53 1.27 1.57 10.94
C LEU A 53 0.22 1.19 11.98
N ASN A 54 0.36 1.69 13.20
CA ASN A 54 -0.70 1.58 14.20
C ASN A 54 -1.88 2.52 13.83
N PRO A 55 -3.05 2.37 14.48
CA PRO A 55 -4.23 3.19 14.17
C PRO A 55 -3.98 4.71 14.25
N LYS A 56 -3.18 5.17 15.21
CA LYS A 56 -2.82 6.59 15.34
C LYS A 56 -1.97 7.07 14.17
N GLN A 57 -1.00 6.29 13.72
CA GLN A 57 -0.18 6.60 12.55
C GLN A 57 -1.00 6.61 11.25
N LYS A 58 -1.95 5.69 11.09
CA LYS A 58 -2.89 5.73 9.96
C LYS A 58 -3.71 7.02 9.94
N GLN A 59 -4.18 7.48 11.11
CA GLN A 59 -4.88 8.76 11.22
C GLN A 59 -4.00 9.94 10.81
N ILE A 60 -2.71 9.94 11.18
CA ILE A 60 -1.75 10.97 10.78
C ILE A 60 -1.62 11.01 9.25
N VAL A 61 -1.47 9.85 8.59
CA VAL A 61 -1.43 9.76 7.12
C VAL A 61 -2.72 10.30 6.50
N GLN A 62 -3.87 9.89 7.02
CA GLN A 62 -5.17 10.32 6.53
C GLN A 62 -5.33 11.85 6.63
N ASN A 63 -4.94 12.43 7.76
CA ASN A 63 -4.97 13.88 7.97
C ASN A 63 -4.02 14.63 7.03
N ALA A 64 -2.80 14.11 6.81
CA ALA A 64 -1.85 14.71 5.88
C ALA A 64 -2.40 14.73 4.45
N MET A 65 -3.02 13.63 4.00
CA MET A 65 -3.65 13.56 2.67
C MET A 65 -4.80 14.57 2.52
N LEU A 66 -5.64 14.72 3.55
CA LEU A 66 -6.73 15.71 3.56
C LEU A 66 -6.19 17.15 3.50
N GLN A 67 -5.12 17.44 4.26
CA GLN A 67 -4.46 18.75 4.27
C GLN A 67 -3.85 19.08 2.91
N GLU A 68 -3.15 18.14 2.27
CA GLU A 68 -2.58 18.36 0.94
C GLU A 68 -3.66 18.58 -0.12
N ALA A 69 -4.75 17.80 -0.09
CA ALA A 69 -5.88 18.01 -0.98
C ALA A 69 -6.46 19.43 -0.85
N GLN A 70 -6.63 19.91 0.40
CA GLN A 70 -7.09 21.27 0.66
C GLN A 70 -6.13 22.33 0.08
N LYS A 71 -4.81 22.16 0.23
CA LYS A 71 -3.80 23.08 -0.31
C LYS A 71 -3.88 23.23 -1.82
N ILE A 72 -4.19 22.14 -2.54
CA ILE A 72 -4.34 22.14 -4.00
C ILE A 72 -5.79 22.38 -4.46
N ASN A 73 -6.67 22.82 -3.57
CA ASN A 73 -8.10 23.09 -3.83
C ASN A 73 -8.85 21.88 -4.42
N GLN A 74 -8.49 20.67 -3.99
CA GLN A 74 -9.16 19.41 -4.34
C GLN A 74 -9.97 18.88 -3.16
N LYS A 75 -11.08 18.20 -3.46
CA LYS A 75 -11.97 17.61 -2.44
C LYS A 75 -11.88 16.10 -2.45
N ILE A 76 -11.53 15.52 -1.31
CA ILE A 76 -11.60 14.08 -1.07
C ILE A 76 -12.96 13.76 -0.44
N PHE A 77 -13.76 12.93 -1.12
CA PHE A 77 -15.08 12.51 -0.62
C PHE A 77 -15.03 11.28 0.29
N ALA A 78 -14.07 10.39 0.06
CA ALA A 78 -13.83 9.21 0.87
C ALA A 78 -12.33 8.85 0.84
N ILE A 79 -11.82 8.34 1.95
CA ILE A 79 -10.41 7.93 2.08
C ILE A 79 -10.28 6.78 3.06
N ALA A 80 -9.54 5.75 2.67
CA ALA A 80 -9.17 4.64 3.54
C ALA A 80 -7.64 4.48 3.52
N VAL A 81 -7.03 4.49 4.71
CA VAL A 81 -5.60 4.18 4.88
C VAL A 81 -5.49 2.73 5.36
N CYS A 82 -5.33 1.82 4.40
CA CYS A 82 -5.22 0.40 4.66
C CYS A 82 -3.75 0.00 4.85
N GLN A 83 -3.52 -1.02 5.67
CA GLN A 83 -2.26 -1.74 5.70
C GLN A 83 -2.58 -3.21 5.51
N ILE A 84 -1.78 -3.92 4.72
CA ILE A 84 -1.87 -5.37 4.63
C ILE A 84 -1.20 -5.91 5.89
N ILE A 85 -1.98 -6.60 6.72
CA ILE A 85 -1.45 -7.26 7.92
C ILE A 85 -1.03 -8.66 7.48
N PHE A 86 0.28 -8.92 7.43
CA PHE A 86 0.82 -10.27 7.41
C PHE A 86 0.58 -10.87 8.80
N THR A 87 -0.38 -11.80 8.91
CA THR A 87 -0.58 -12.70 10.06
C THR A 87 0.14 -14.01 9.81
#